data_AF-A0A9P5UPX7-F1
#
_entry.id   AF-A0A9P5UPX7-F1
#
_cell.length_a   1.000
_cell.length_b   1.000
_cell.length_c   1.000
_cell.angle_alpha   90.00
_cell.angle_beta   90.00
_cell.angle_gamma   90.00
#
_symmetry.space_group_name_H-M   'P 1'
#
loop_
_entity.id
_entity.type
_entity.pdbx_description
1 polymer ?
#
loop_
_entity_poly.entity_id
_entity_poly.type
_entity_poly.pdbx_seq_one_letter_code
_entity_poly.pdbx_strand_id
1 'polypeptide(L)'
;MYPRQNGHESQDSDDELATPPSTYAAHRIATWLLPHGLDLFEHRSSANCILRTGTLMFYVHVPMLASRSPTLRGIFDEMIKTGAFDEYDSEDSDGDDDDEDSDMTSDDTHARESQTHQHGELLDQEMQLSDSVMENSDGEKDIPHSGDSDREDDDGNDDGLPELTLELADPEGSCFRELLKFLYTGNGQEWVQCFTADNYGSILQNICYLNIRTPEVVQVCRQFEASVPGSGLQGKAEDFMRRFVEQQQLLRQQQQQQ
;
A
#
# COMPACT_ATOMS: atom_id res chain seq x y z
N MET A 1 9.62 60.49 -14.26
CA MET A 1 9.38 59.25 -15.04
C MET A 1 9.82 58.10 -14.17
N TYR A 2 8.89 57.41 -13.53
CA TYR A 2 9.14 56.18 -12.78
C TYR A 2 8.46 55.03 -13.53
N PRO A 3 9.05 53.82 -13.57
CA PRO A 3 8.45 52.71 -14.27
C PRO A 3 7.32 52.12 -13.42
N ARG A 4 6.15 51.94 -14.04
CA ARG A 4 5.07 51.08 -13.56
C ARG A 4 5.54 49.62 -13.67
N GLN A 5 5.49 48.87 -12.58
CA GLN A 5 5.42 47.41 -12.61
C GLN A 5 4.12 47.01 -11.93
N ASN A 6 3.12 46.65 -12.75
CA ASN A 6 1.94 45.91 -12.31
C ASN A 6 1.94 44.61 -13.11
N GLY A 7 2.45 43.56 -12.50
CA GLY A 7 2.18 42.17 -12.87
C GLY A 7 1.71 41.48 -11.60
N HIS A 8 0.40 41.50 -11.38
CA HIS A 8 -0.23 40.63 -10.39
C HIS A 8 -0.27 39.24 -11.06
N GLU A 9 0.69 38.40 -10.73
CA GLU A 9 0.56 36.96 -10.95
C GLU A 9 -0.52 36.48 -9.98
N SER A 10 -1.64 36.01 -10.55
CA SER A 10 -2.67 35.30 -9.84
C SER A 10 -2.04 34.09 -9.17
N GLN A 11 -2.00 34.11 -7.84
CA GLN A 11 -1.66 32.94 -7.03
C GLN A 11 -2.64 31.83 -7.37
N ASP A 12 -2.07 30.76 -7.92
CA ASP A 12 -2.72 29.46 -8.05
C ASP A 12 -3.30 29.08 -6.68
N SER A 13 -4.60 28.83 -6.68
CA SER A 13 -5.38 28.38 -5.54
C SER A 13 -4.84 27.03 -5.05
N ASP A 14 -4.39 27.02 -3.79
CA ASP A 14 -4.02 25.85 -2.98
C ASP A 14 -5.24 24.96 -2.67
N ASP A 15 -5.95 24.48 -3.70
CA ASP A 15 -6.97 23.42 -3.61
C ASP A 15 -6.37 22.05 -4.03
N GLU A 16 -5.10 21.82 -3.70
CA GLU A 16 -4.37 20.58 -3.98
C GLU A 16 -4.41 19.61 -2.78
N LEU A 17 -5.56 19.46 -2.13
CA LEU A 17 -5.67 18.69 -0.87
C LEU A 17 -6.61 17.46 -0.89
N ALA A 18 -7.07 17.01 -2.06
CA ALA A 18 -7.88 15.79 -2.16
C ALA A 18 -7.32 14.72 -3.10
N THR A 19 -6.17 14.91 -3.76
CA THR A 19 -5.59 13.84 -4.57
C THR A 19 -4.83 12.85 -3.68
N PRO A 20 -5.09 11.52 -3.79
CA PRO A 20 -4.33 10.54 -3.02
C PRO A 20 -2.84 10.75 -3.29
N PRO A 21 -1.98 10.70 -2.26
CA PRO A 21 -0.57 10.97 -2.43
C PRO A 21 -0.05 10.09 -3.56
N SER A 22 0.58 10.71 -4.57
CA SER A 22 1.14 9.98 -5.71
C SER A 22 1.83 8.72 -5.19
N THR A 23 1.63 7.56 -5.84
CA THR A 23 2.16 6.27 -5.32
C THR A 23 3.68 6.28 -5.09
N TYR A 24 4.37 7.31 -5.56
CA TYR A 24 5.73 7.66 -5.18
C TYR A 24 5.94 7.78 -3.65
N ALA A 25 4.97 8.35 -2.91
CA ALA A 25 5.00 8.42 -1.45
C ALA A 25 4.61 7.09 -0.77
N ALA A 26 4.04 6.12 -1.51
CA ALA A 26 3.54 4.86 -0.95
C ALA A 26 4.63 4.09 -0.19
N HIS A 27 5.88 4.12 -0.65
CA HIS A 27 6.96 3.43 0.07
C HIS A 27 7.25 4.06 1.45
N ARG A 28 7.23 5.38 1.57
CA ARG A 28 7.45 6.08 2.84
C ARG A 28 6.27 5.86 3.78
N ILE A 29 5.05 5.98 3.26
CA ILE A 29 3.82 5.74 4.01
C ILE A 29 3.78 4.29 4.50
N ALA A 30 4.00 3.33 3.61
CA ALA A 30 4.02 1.93 3.99
C ALA A 30 5.08 1.63 5.05
N THR A 31 6.31 2.14 4.90
CA THR A 31 7.37 1.97 5.91
C THR A 31 6.93 2.45 7.29
N TRP A 32 6.21 3.57 7.36
CA TRP A 32 5.66 4.09 8.62
C TRP A 32 4.50 3.23 9.15
N LEU A 33 3.69 2.65 8.27
CA LEU A 33 2.54 1.81 8.63
C LEU A 33 2.92 0.36 8.97
N LEU A 34 4.11 -0.13 8.60
CA LEU A 34 4.51 -1.53 8.83
C LEU A 34 4.37 -2.04 10.27
N PRO A 35 4.73 -1.27 11.31
CA PRO A 35 4.52 -1.69 12.70
C PRO A 35 3.05 -1.99 13.03
N HIS A 36 2.12 -1.37 12.29
CA HIS A 36 0.67 -1.54 12.43
C HIS A 36 0.07 -2.43 11.34
N GLY A 37 0.90 -3.10 10.53
CA GLY A 37 0.46 -3.84 9.36
C GLY A 37 -0.57 -4.92 9.68
N LEU A 38 -0.44 -5.60 10.82
CA LEU A 38 -1.40 -6.62 11.25
C LEU A 38 -2.78 -5.99 11.54
N ASP A 39 -2.80 -4.92 12.34
CA ASP A 39 -4.03 -4.22 12.70
C ASP A 39 -4.72 -3.68 11.44
N LEU A 40 -3.96 -3.03 10.54
CA LEU A 40 -4.47 -2.51 9.27
C LEU A 40 -5.04 -3.60 8.37
N PHE A 41 -4.46 -4.81 8.36
CA PHE A 41 -4.98 -5.90 7.54
C PHE A 41 -6.38 -6.36 8.00
N GLU A 42 -6.68 -6.22 9.29
CA GLU A 42 -7.97 -6.61 9.87
C GLU A 42 -8.97 -5.44 9.90
N HIS A 43 -8.48 -4.20 9.83
CA HIS A 43 -9.28 -3.00 9.94
C HIS A 43 -9.92 -2.58 8.60
N ARG A 44 -11.13 -3.07 8.33
CA ARG A 44 -11.86 -2.78 7.09
C ARG A 44 -12.22 -1.32 6.91
N SER A 45 -12.59 -0.62 7.99
CA SER A 45 -13.16 0.73 7.91
C SER A 45 -12.13 1.82 7.55
N SER A 46 -10.85 1.48 7.46
CA SER A 46 -9.77 2.38 7.01
C SER A 46 -9.26 2.04 5.61
N ALA A 47 -9.80 0.99 5.00
CA ALA A 47 -9.45 0.62 3.64
C ALA A 47 -9.93 1.67 2.65
N ASN A 48 -9.22 1.80 1.55
CA ASN A 48 -9.52 2.77 0.50
C ASN A 48 -9.69 2.11 -0.87
N CYS A 49 -9.73 0.77 -0.93
CA CYS A 49 -9.97 0.02 -2.15
C CYS A 49 -10.47 -1.39 -1.79
N ILE A 50 -11.36 -1.92 -2.64
CA ILE A 50 -11.80 -3.31 -2.58
C ILE A 50 -10.98 -4.10 -3.60
N LEU A 51 -10.30 -5.15 -3.14
CA LEU A 51 -9.57 -6.08 -3.98
C LEU A 51 -10.36 -7.38 -4.13
N ARG A 52 -10.78 -7.69 -5.35
CA ARG A 52 -11.42 -8.96 -5.72
C ARG A 52 -10.46 -9.88 -6.46
N THR A 53 -10.50 -11.16 -6.11
CA THR A 53 -9.82 -12.20 -6.89
C THR A 53 -10.51 -13.55 -6.72
N GLY A 54 -10.96 -14.13 -7.83
CA GLY A 54 -11.85 -15.30 -7.77
C GLY A 54 -13.13 -14.98 -7.00
N THR A 55 -13.41 -15.77 -5.96
CA THR A 55 -14.53 -15.55 -5.05
C THR A 55 -14.17 -14.73 -3.80
N LEU A 56 -12.90 -14.35 -3.66
CA LEU A 56 -12.39 -13.64 -2.50
C LEU A 56 -12.54 -12.12 -2.67
N MET A 57 -12.84 -11.47 -1.55
CA MET A 57 -12.97 -10.01 -1.44
C MET A 57 -12.18 -9.52 -0.23
N PHE A 58 -11.34 -8.52 -0.44
CA PHE A 58 -10.49 -7.94 0.60
C PHE A 58 -10.61 -6.42 0.61
N TYR A 59 -10.72 -5.83 1.80
CA TYR A 59 -10.61 -4.40 2.02
C TYR A 59 -9.13 -4.07 2.20
N VAL A 60 -8.56 -3.26 1.30
CA VAL A 60 -7.12 -3.04 1.23
C VAL A 60 -6.74 -1.56 1.26
N HIS A 61 -5.50 -1.32 1.68
CA HIS A 61 -4.88 -0.02 1.75
C HIS A 61 -3.90 0.11 0.59
N VAL A 62 -4.24 0.92 -0.42
CA VAL A 62 -3.46 1.14 -1.64
C VAL A 62 -1.96 1.37 -1.35
N PRO A 63 -1.56 2.24 -0.38
CA PRO A 63 -0.14 2.48 -0.11
C PRO A 63 0.61 1.21 0.31
N MET A 64 -0.03 0.33 1.09
CA MET A 64 0.60 -0.91 1.57
C MET A 64 0.92 -1.83 0.39
N LEU A 65 -0.05 -2.05 -0.49
CA LEU A 65 0.12 -2.94 -1.64
C LEU A 65 1.03 -2.34 -2.72
N ALA A 66 0.84 -1.06 -3.07
CA ALA A 66 1.67 -0.35 -4.05
C ALA A 66 3.14 -0.27 -3.64
N SER A 67 3.43 -0.23 -2.33
CA SER A 67 4.81 -0.20 -1.85
C SER A 67 5.59 -1.48 -2.10
N ARG A 68 4.91 -2.64 -2.14
CA ARG A 68 5.53 -3.97 -2.19
C ARG A 68 5.32 -4.72 -3.49
N SER A 69 4.33 -4.35 -4.29
CA SER A 69 4.10 -4.91 -5.62
C SER A 69 4.21 -3.82 -6.69
N PRO A 70 5.26 -3.86 -7.53
CA PRO A 70 5.37 -2.95 -8.67
C PRO A 70 4.20 -3.08 -9.65
N THR A 71 3.65 -4.29 -9.82
CA THR A 71 2.47 -4.52 -10.65
C THR A 71 1.26 -3.78 -10.09
N LEU A 72 0.96 -3.95 -8.80
CA LEU A 72 -0.16 -3.26 -8.16
C LEU A 72 0.04 -1.75 -8.14
N ARG A 73 1.28 -1.27 -7.93
CA ARG A 73 1.58 0.17 -8.03
C ARG A 73 1.16 0.74 -9.39
N GLY A 74 1.56 0.08 -10.48
CA GLY A 74 1.20 0.53 -11.82
C GLY A 74 -0.31 0.53 -12.06
N ILE A 75 -1.02 -0.48 -11.53
CA ILE A 75 -2.49 -0.53 -11.62
C ILE A 75 -3.14 0.61 -10.83
N PHE A 76 -2.71 0.85 -9.59
CA PHE A 76 -3.24 1.92 -8.76
C PHE A 76 -2.92 3.31 -9.34
N ASP A 77 -1.74 3.50 -9.93
CA ASP A 77 -1.42 4.74 -10.66
C ASP A 77 -2.42 5.02 -11.78
N GLU A 78 -2.81 4.00 -12.54
CA GLU A 78 -3.81 4.15 -13.61
C GLU A 78 -5.23 4.38 -13.04
N MET A 79 -5.59 3.71 -11.94
CA MET A 79 -6.87 3.96 -11.25
C MET A 79 -6.96 5.41 -10.75
N ILE A 80 -5.89 5.95 -10.16
CA ILE A 80 -5.83 7.34 -9.71
C ILE A 80 -5.95 8.29 -10.91
N LYS A 81 -5.21 8.06 -12.00
CA LYS A 81 -5.29 8.91 -13.20
C LYS A 81 -6.66 8.91 -13.88
N THR A 82 -7.41 7.83 -13.74
CA THR A 82 -8.76 7.68 -14.30
C THR A 82 -9.85 8.22 -13.39
N GLY A 83 -9.49 8.80 -12.23
CA GLY A 83 -10.43 9.40 -11.29
C GLY A 83 -11.21 8.37 -10.47
N ALA A 84 -10.73 7.11 -10.39
CA ALA A 84 -11.45 6.05 -9.67
C ALA A 84 -11.63 6.35 -8.17
N PHE A 85 -10.90 7.32 -7.61
CA PHE A 85 -10.96 7.72 -6.20
C PHE A 85 -11.65 9.08 -5.98
N ASP A 86 -12.12 9.76 -7.03
CA ASP A 86 -12.59 11.15 -6.95
C ASP A 86 -14.10 11.26 -6.67
N GLU A 87 -14.85 10.14 -6.71
CA GLU A 87 -16.32 10.15 -6.65
C GLU A 87 -16.91 10.44 -5.26
N TYR A 88 -16.12 10.50 -4.18
CA TYR A 88 -16.65 10.63 -2.80
C TYR A 88 -17.10 12.03 -2.38
N ASP A 89 -16.64 13.09 -3.06
CA ASP A 89 -16.83 14.46 -2.55
C ASP A 89 -17.89 15.26 -3.33
N SER A 90 -18.62 14.64 -4.27
CA SER A 90 -19.39 15.41 -5.27
C SER A 90 -20.89 15.60 -5.02
N GLU A 91 -21.50 15.01 -3.99
CA GLU A 91 -22.99 14.95 -3.94
C GLU A 91 -23.71 15.66 -2.78
N ASP A 92 -23.02 16.26 -1.80
CA ASP A 92 -23.69 16.99 -0.69
C ASP A 92 -23.37 18.50 -0.64
N SER A 93 -22.99 19.10 -1.77
CA SER A 93 -23.12 20.57 -1.90
C SER A 93 -24.58 20.90 -2.21
N ASP A 94 -25.45 20.65 -1.23
CA ASP A 94 -26.73 21.33 -1.13
C ASP A 94 -26.41 22.82 -1.00
N GLY A 95 -26.36 23.48 -2.15
CA GLY A 95 -26.28 24.92 -2.27
C GLY A 95 -27.52 25.55 -1.65
N ASP A 96 -27.49 25.74 -0.34
CA ASP A 96 -28.21 26.81 0.33
C ASP A 96 -27.42 28.11 0.09
N ASP A 97 -27.59 28.63 -1.13
CA ASP A 97 -27.33 30.02 -1.50
C ASP A 97 -28.29 30.91 -0.69
N ASP A 98 -27.95 31.19 0.58
CA ASP A 98 -28.54 32.30 1.32
C ASP A 98 -27.48 33.39 1.51
N ASP A 99 -27.54 34.35 0.57
CA ASP A 99 -26.88 35.65 0.59
C ASP A 99 -27.11 36.39 1.93
N GLU A 100 -26.08 36.55 2.75
CA GLU A 100 -26.02 37.64 3.73
C GLU A 100 -24.68 38.39 3.66
N ASP A 101 -24.73 39.54 2.98
CA ASP A 101 -23.74 40.62 3.02
C ASP A 101 -23.32 40.95 4.46
N SER A 102 -22.06 40.67 4.81
CA SER A 102 -21.41 41.32 5.94
C SER A 102 -20.04 41.89 5.56
N ASP A 103 -20.12 43.10 5.03
CA ASP A 103 -19.10 44.15 5.08
C ASP A 103 -18.59 44.34 6.52
N MET A 104 -17.27 44.17 6.75
CA MET A 104 -16.51 44.85 7.81
C MET A 104 -14.99 44.67 7.63
N THR A 105 -14.42 45.62 6.89
CA THR A 105 -13.22 46.43 7.21
C THR A 105 -12.06 45.85 8.05
N SER A 106 -10.90 45.78 7.39
CA SER A 106 -9.56 46.31 7.74
C SER A 106 -8.79 45.87 9.00
N ASP A 107 -7.48 45.71 8.76
CA ASP A 107 -6.36 46.00 9.67
C ASP A 107 -5.89 44.83 10.55
N ASP A 108 -4.75 44.21 10.22
CA ASP A 108 -3.50 44.52 10.94
C ASP A 108 -2.29 43.82 10.27
N THR A 109 -1.23 44.59 10.17
CA THR A 109 0.07 44.27 9.60
C THR A 109 0.99 43.60 10.62
N HIS A 110 1.48 42.39 10.35
CA HIS A 110 2.73 41.92 10.94
C HIS A 110 3.61 41.21 9.92
N ALA A 111 4.59 41.96 9.42
CA ALA A 111 5.77 41.46 8.75
C ALA A 111 6.60 40.59 9.70
N ARG A 112 6.85 39.35 9.32
CA ARG A 112 7.85 38.49 9.97
C ARG A 112 8.84 38.01 8.91
N GLU A 113 9.98 38.69 8.86
CA GLU A 113 11.18 38.27 8.14
C GLU A 113 11.61 36.89 8.62
N SER A 114 11.68 35.91 7.71
CA SER A 114 12.37 34.65 7.96
C SER A 114 13.58 34.56 7.05
N GLN A 115 14.74 34.65 7.69
CA GLN A 115 16.05 34.52 7.09
C GLN A 115 16.25 33.12 6.49
N THR A 116 16.61 33.10 5.22
CA THR A 116 17.28 31.98 4.56
C THR A 116 18.66 31.78 5.19
N HIS A 117 18.88 30.61 5.79
CA HIS A 117 20.23 30.08 6.04
C HIS A 117 20.37 28.76 5.29
N GLN A 118 21.22 28.80 4.25
CA GLN A 118 21.86 27.64 3.66
C GLN A 118 22.77 27.02 4.73
N HIS A 119 22.60 25.72 4.98
CA HIS A 119 23.67 24.91 5.56
C HIS A 119 23.64 23.56 4.84
N GLY A 120 24.53 23.41 3.87
CA GLY A 120 24.95 22.09 3.44
C GLY A 120 26.00 21.59 4.42
N GLU A 121 25.77 20.44 5.04
CA GLU A 121 26.85 19.58 5.54
C GLU A 121 26.44 18.12 5.39
N LEU A 122 27.38 17.37 4.82
CA LEU A 122 27.45 15.93 4.77
C LEU A 122 27.47 15.35 6.18
N LEU A 123 26.61 14.38 6.46
CA LEU A 123 26.83 13.42 7.55
C LEU A 123 26.53 12.01 7.05
N ASP A 124 27.61 11.31 6.67
CA ASP A 124 27.70 9.85 6.77
C ASP A 124 27.49 9.50 8.25
N GLN A 125 26.32 8.97 8.59
CA GLN A 125 26.05 8.45 9.93
C GLN A 125 26.00 6.92 9.86
N GLU A 126 27.14 6.30 10.17
CA GLU A 126 27.25 4.89 10.50
C GLU A 126 26.31 4.58 11.67
N MET A 127 25.21 3.88 11.39
CA MET A 127 24.36 3.29 12.42
C MET A 127 25.11 2.11 13.06
N GLN A 128 25.80 2.38 14.16
CA GLN A 128 26.23 1.36 15.11
C GLN A 128 25.00 0.81 15.83
N LEU A 129 24.58 -0.39 15.45
CA LEU A 129 23.56 -1.17 16.15
C LEU A 129 24.14 -1.61 17.50
N SER A 130 23.75 -0.92 18.57
CA SER A 130 24.00 -1.34 19.94
C SER A 130 22.98 -2.40 20.35
N ASP A 131 23.50 -3.61 20.53
CA ASP A 131 22.89 -4.78 21.15
C ASP A 131 22.29 -4.39 22.53
N SER A 132 20.96 -4.38 22.62
CA SER A 132 20.24 -4.12 23.88
C SER A 132 19.42 -5.35 24.25
N VAL A 133 19.99 -6.12 25.17
CA VAL A 133 19.36 -7.20 25.92
C VAL A 133 18.25 -6.61 26.79
N MET A 134 16.99 -6.92 26.48
CA MET A 134 15.85 -6.62 27.35
C MET A 134 15.45 -7.91 28.08
N GLU A 135 15.59 -7.84 29.41
CA GLU A 135 15.20 -8.87 30.38
C GLU A 135 13.68 -9.14 30.36
N ASN A 136 13.34 -10.42 30.45
CA ASN A 136 11.99 -10.92 30.67
C ASN A 136 11.44 -10.41 32.00
N SER A 137 10.28 -9.76 31.96
CA SER A 137 9.43 -9.57 33.15
C SER A 137 8.12 -10.32 32.95
N ASP A 138 8.02 -11.45 33.65
CA ASP A 138 6.80 -12.17 33.92
C ASP A 138 5.84 -11.27 34.72
N GLY A 139 4.68 -11.00 34.13
CA GLY A 139 3.60 -10.25 34.76
C GLY A 139 2.26 -10.87 34.39
N GLU A 140 1.85 -11.88 35.17
CA GLU A 140 0.46 -12.36 35.25
C GLU A 140 -0.48 -11.18 35.51
N LYS A 141 -1.43 -10.96 34.60
CA LYS A 141 -2.67 -10.22 34.89
C LYS A 141 -3.86 -10.94 34.28
N ASP A 142 -4.71 -11.40 35.19
CA ASP A 142 -6.06 -11.90 34.95
C ASP A 142 -6.91 -10.90 34.14
N ILE A 143 -7.56 -11.40 33.09
CA ILE A 143 -8.57 -10.67 32.32
C ILE A 143 -9.93 -11.36 32.54
N PRO A 144 -10.94 -10.68 33.12
CA PRO A 144 -12.32 -11.10 32.98
C PRO A 144 -13.18 -10.08 32.21
N HIS A 145 -14.22 -10.63 31.57
CA HIS A 145 -15.36 -10.04 30.85
C HIS A 145 -15.22 -10.06 29.32
N SER A 146 -15.91 -10.96 28.59
CA SER A 146 -17.38 -11.22 28.55
C SER A 146 -18.17 -9.96 28.24
N GLY A 147 -17.92 -9.39 27.06
CA GLY A 147 -18.83 -8.47 26.40
C GLY A 147 -19.47 -9.18 25.23
N ASP A 148 -20.74 -9.56 25.39
CA ASP A 148 -21.67 -9.74 24.28
C ASP A 148 -21.57 -8.52 23.36
N SER A 149 -21.26 -8.77 22.10
CA SER A 149 -21.51 -7.82 21.02
C SER A 149 -22.19 -8.60 19.91
N ASP A 150 -23.48 -8.86 20.16
CA ASP A 150 -24.50 -8.94 19.11
C ASP A 150 -24.46 -7.63 18.32
N ARG A 151 -23.55 -7.55 17.34
CA ARG A 151 -23.62 -6.54 16.29
C ARG A 151 -24.20 -7.22 15.07
N GLU A 152 -25.49 -6.92 14.90
CA GLU A 152 -26.29 -7.25 13.74
C GLU A 152 -25.56 -6.87 12.47
N ASP A 153 -25.62 -7.80 11.53
CA ASP A 153 -25.10 -7.74 10.18
C ASP A 153 -25.63 -6.48 9.47
N ASP A 154 -24.77 -5.46 9.36
CA ASP A 154 -24.96 -4.35 8.44
C ASP A 154 -24.62 -4.83 7.03
N ASP A 155 -25.56 -5.60 6.48
CA ASP A 155 -25.61 -6.04 5.09
C ASP A 155 -25.83 -4.82 4.18
N GLY A 156 -24.76 -4.37 3.54
CA GLY A 156 -24.88 -3.73 2.22
C GLY A 156 -24.60 -2.24 2.13
N ASN A 157 -23.70 -1.71 2.95
CA ASN A 157 -23.05 -0.47 2.55
C ASN A 157 -21.98 -0.82 1.49
N ASP A 158 -22.40 -0.71 0.23
CA ASP A 158 -21.50 -0.51 -0.89
C ASP A 158 -20.72 0.76 -0.52
N ASP A 159 -19.54 0.62 0.12
CA ASP A 159 -18.78 1.72 0.76
C ASP A 159 -18.28 2.77 -0.27
N GLY A 160 -18.81 2.73 -1.49
CA GLY A 160 -18.40 3.47 -2.67
C GLY A 160 -16.98 3.15 -3.10
N LEU A 161 -16.22 2.34 -2.34
CA LEU A 161 -14.78 2.14 -2.48
C LEU A 161 -14.41 1.63 -3.88
N PRO A 162 -13.29 2.10 -4.46
CA PRO A 162 -12.95 1.73 -5.82
C PRO A 162 -12.57 0.26 -5.86
N GLU A 163 -13.07 -0.47 -6.85
CA GLU A 163 -12.88 -1.90 -6.95
C GLU A 163 -11.74 -2.25 -7.93
N LEU A 164 -10.79 -3.06 -7.46
CA LEU A 164 -9.75 -3.68 -8.24
C LEU A 164 -10.01 -5.19 -8.35
N THR A 165 -10.21 -5.70 -9.56
CA THR A 165 -10.27 -7.15 -9.83
C THR A 165 -8.95 -7.67 -10.39
N LEU A 166 -8.41 -8.74 -9.77
CA LEU A 166 -7.21 -9.45 -10.23
C LEU A 166 -7.52 -10.89 -10.65
N GLU A 167 -7.03 -11.25 -11.83
CA GLU A 167 -7.06 -12.61 -12.36
C GLU A 167 -5.82 -13.39 -11.90
N LEU A 168 -5.91 -13.98 -10.70
CA LEU A 168 -4.84 -14.78 -10.12
C LEU A 168 -5.03 -16.27 -10.43
N ALA A 169 -3.93 -17.02 -10.39
CA ALA A 169 -3.96 -18.47 -10.50
C ALA A 169 -4.43 -19.07 -9.17
N ASP A 170 -5.61 -19.69 -9.17
CA ASP A 170 -6.20 -20.38 -8.01
C ASP A 170 -6.08 -19.56 -6.71
N PRO A 171 -6.73 -18.38 -6.63
CA PRO A 171 -6.55 -17.48 -5.50
C PRO A 171 -6.92 -18.12 -4.15
N GLU A 172 -7.94 -18.97 -4.13
CA GLU A 172 -8.35 -19.72 -2.95
C GLU A 172 -7.32 -20.79 -2.56
N GLY A 173 -6.88 -21.63 -3.51
CA GLY A 173 -5.94 -22.72 -3.23
C GLY A 173 -4.50 -22.24 -2.99
N SER A 174 -4.12 -21.08 -3.53
CA SER A 174 -2.78 -20.48 -3.38
C SER A 174 -2.57 -19.72 -2.07
N CYS A 175 -3.56 -19.73 -1.16
CA CYS A 175 -3.47 -19.05 0.13
C CYS A 175 -3.20 -17.55 -0.05
N PHE A 176 -3.98 -16.93 -0.95
CA PHE A 176 -3.78 -15.54 -1.32
C PHE A 176 -4.00 -14.57 -0.15
N ARG A 177 -4.90 -14.90 0.79
CA ARG A 177 -5.11 -14.14 2.02
C ARG A 177 -3.81 -14.01 2.83
N GLU A 178 -3.08 -15.10 2.97
CA GLU A 178 -1.82 -15.15 3.70
C GLU A 178 -0.70 -14.43 2.94
N LEU A 179 -0.71 -14.47 1.61
CA LEU A 179 0.15 -13.61 0.80
C LEU A 179 -0.14 -12.13 1.05
N LEU A 180 -1.41 -11.72 1.05
CA LEU A 180 -1.78 -10.34 1.37
C LEU A 180 -1.34 -9.96 2.77
N LYS A 181 -1.58 -10.82 3.77
CA LYS A 181 -1.09 -10.59 5.15
C LYS A 181 0.43 -10.44 5.20
N PHE A 182 1.17 -11.23 4.42
CA PHE A 182 2.61 -11.07 4.26
C PHE A 182 2.96 -9.69 3.68
N LEU A 183 2.21 -9.18 2.70
CA LEU A 183 2.41 -7.82 2.18
C LEU A 183 2.12 -6.72 3.20
N TYR A 184 1.35 -6.98 4.25
CA TYR A 184 1.16 -6.02 5.34
C TYR A 184 2.22 -6.13 6.43
N THR A 185 2.58 -7.35 6.83
CA THR A 185 3.39 -7.61 8.03
C THR A 185 4.87 -7.82 7.71
N GLY A 186 5.19 -8.29 6.51
CA GLY A 186 6.51 -8.80 6.15
C GLY A 186 6.83 -10.16 6.80
N ASN A 187 5.90 -10.76 7.54
CA ASN A 187 6.11 -12.04 8.20
C ASN A 187 5.88 -13.21 7.24
N GLY A 188 6.96 -13.75 6.67
CA GLY A 188 6.90 -14.89 5.75
C GLY A 188 6.60 -16.24 6.43
N GLN A 189 6.70 -16.34 7.75
CA GLN A 189 6.56 -17.63 8.46
C GLN A 189 5.13 -18.13 8.53
N GLU A 190 4.14 -17.25 8.57
CA GLU A 190 2.73 -17.67 8.51
C GLU A 190 2.35 -18.10 7.10
N TRP A 191 2.84 -17.35 6.10
CA TRP A 191 2.55 -17.64 4.71
C TRP A 191 3.13 -18.99 4.26
N VAL A 192 4.38 -19.29 4.64
CA VAL A 192 5.03 -20.57 4.29
C VAL A 192 4.32 -21.80 4.86
N GLN A 193 3.62 -21.67 5.99
CA GLN A 193 2.87 -22.78 6.60
C GLN A 193 1.69 -23.24 5.73
N CYS A 194 1.24 -22.39 4.82
CA CYS A 194 0.13 -22.69 3.92
C CYS A 194 0.60 -23.30 2.59
N PHE A 195 1.91 -23.45 2.40
CA PHE A 195 2.46 -24.01 1.17
C PHE A 195 2.29 -25.53 1.20
N THR A 196 1.84 -26.07 0.08
CA THR A 196 1.71 -27.51 -0.17
C THR A 196 2.30 -27.81 -1.53
N ALA A 197 2.68 -29.07 -1.78
CA ALA A 197 3.22 -29.44 -3.09
C ALA A 197 2.22 -29.17 -4.22
N ASP A 198 0.92 -29.24 -3.92
CA ASP A 198 -0.18 -29.09 -4.87
C ASP A 198 -0.42 -27.61 -5.23
N ASN A 199 -0.40 -26.69 -4.25
CA ASN A 199 -0.65 -25.26 -4.50
C ASN A 199 0.61 -24.46 -4.85
N TYR A 200 1.81 -25.03 -4.69
CA TYR A 200 3.06 -24.28 -4.87
C TYR A 200 3.22 -23.68 -6.27
N GLY A 201 2.73 -24.37 -7.30
CA GLY A 201 2.72 -23.84 -8.66
C GLY A 201 1.93 -22.54 -8.80
N SER A 202 0.72 -22.50 -8.25
CA SER A 202 -0.14 -21.32 -8.24
C SER A 202 0.47 -20.17 -7.43
N ILE A 203 1.09 -20.47 -6.29
CA ILE A 203 1.82 -19.49 -5.48
C ILE A 203 2.95 -18.83 -6.28
N LEU A 204 3.79 -19.62 -6.97
CA LEU A 204 4.88 -19.09 -7.79
C LEU A 204 4.37 -18.24 -8.96
N GLN A 205 3.25 -18.62 -9.58
CA GLN A 205 2.59 -17.84 -10.62
C GLN A 205 2.13 -16.48 -10.08
N ASN A 206 1.45 -16.47 -8.92
CA ASN A 206 0.95 -15.24 -8.30
C ASN A 206 2.09 -14.31 -7.85
N ILE A 207 3.21 -14.86 -7.32
CA ILE A 207 4.43 -14.09 -7.01
C ILE A 207 4.97 -13.37 -8.25
N CYS A 208 5.00 -14.07 -9.40
CA CYS A 208 5.52 -13.50 -10.64
C CYS A 208 4.56 -12.47 -11.24
N TYR A 209 3.25 -12.76 -11.22
CA TYR A 209 2.21 -11.84 -11.68
C TYR A 209 2.26 -10.51 -10.92
N LEU A 210 2.28 -10.58 -9.58
CA LEU A 210 2.39 -9.40 -8.70
C LEU A 210 3.79 -8.79 -8.68
N ASN A 211 4.77 -9.43 -9.31
CA ASN A 211 6.16 -9.02 -9.38
C ASN A 211 6.79 -8.75 -7.99
N ILE A 212 6.46 -9.58 -7.00
CA ILE A 212 6.94 -9.45 -5.61
C ILE A 212 8.19 -10.32 -5.34
N ARG A 213 9.11 -10.38 -6.31
CA ARG A 213 10.27 -11.29 -6.29
C ARG A 213 11.43 -10.74 -5.46
N THR A 214 11.18 -10.40 -4.21
CA THR A 214 12.21 -9.89 -3.30
C THR A 214 13.06 -11.04 -2.73
N PRO A 215 14.27 -10.77 -2.20
CA PRO A 215 15.08 -11.78 -1.55
C PRO A 215 14.34 -12.54 -0.43
N GLU A 216 13.47 -11.85 0.31
CA GLU A 216 12.66 -12.43 1.38
C GLU A 216 11.64 -13.44 0.85
N VAL A 217 10.96 -13.12 -0.26
CA VAL A 217 10.02 -14.04 -0.90
C VAL A 217 10.73 -15.27 -1.45
N VAL A 218 11.91 -15.09 -2.04
CA VAL A 218 12.75 -16.21 -2.50
C VAL A 218 13.18 -17.08 -1.31
N GLN A 219 13.55 -16.47 -0.18
CA GLN A 219 13.93 -17.19 1.03
C GLN A 219 12.76 -18.03 1.59
N VAL A 220 11.55 -17.46 1.65
CA VAL A 220 10.32 -18.18 2.04
C VAL A 220 10.08 -19.38 1.13
N CYS A 221 10.20 -19.20 -0.18
CA CYS A 221 10.07 -20.27 -1.16
C CYS A 221 11.10 -21.40 -0.94
N ARG A 222 12.37 -21.03 -0.74
CA ARG A 222 13.46 -21.99 -0.46
C ARG A 222 13.24 -22.75 0.86
N GLN A 223 12.73 -22.08 1.88
CA GLN A 223 12.39 -22.71 3.16
C GLN A 223 11.36 -23.83 2.97
N PHE A 224 10.32 -23.57 2.18
CA PHE A 224 9.33 -24.59 1.84
C PHE A 224 9.93 -25.75 1.04
N GLU A 225 10.68 -25.45 -0.04
CA GLU A 225 11.31 -26.49 -0.86
C GLU A 225 12.21 -27.43 -0.03
N ALA A 226 12.99 -26.87 0.90
CA ALA A 226 13.84 -27.63 1.80
C ALA A 226 13.05 -28.48 2.82
N SER A 227 11.84 -28.04 3.21
CA SER A 227 10.98 -28.76 4.16
C SER A 227 10.31 -30.00 3.56
N VAL A 228 10.28 -30.13 2.22
CA VAL A 228 9.64 -31.25 1.52
C VAL A 228 10.65 -32.00 0.62
N PRO A 229 11.67 -32.65 1.21
CA PRO A 229 12.70 -33.34 0.43
C PRO A 229 12.11 -34.48 -0.40
N GLY A 230 12.61 -34.66 -1.63
CA GLY A 230 12.17 -35.74 -2.54
C GLY A 230 10.91 -35.42 -3.36
N SER A 231 10.26 -34.28 -3.14
CA SER A 231 9.10 -33.79 -3.92
C SER A 231 9.46 -33.31 -5.34
N GLY A 232 10.76 -33.19 -5.65
CA GLY A 232 11.23 -32.59 -6.90
C GLY A 232 10.98 -31.08 -6.98
N LEU A 233 10.66 -30.42 -5.87
CA LEU A 233 10.43 -28.96 -5.82
C LEU A 233 11.72 -28.14 -5.69
N GLN A 234 12.84 -28.77 -5.34
CA GLN A 234 14.11 -28.07 -5.12
C GLN A 234 14.52 -27.22 -6.34
N GLY A 235 14.71 -25.93 -6.11
CA GLY A 235 15.14 -24.96 -7.13
C GLY A 235 14.03 -24.49 -8.08
N LYS A 236 12.78 -24.92 -7.88
CA LYS A 236 11.66 -24.52 -8.76
C LYS A 236 11.40 -23.03 -8.67
N ALA A 237 11.47 -22.41 -7.48
CA ALA A 237 11.27 -20.99 -7.33
C ALA A 237 12.28 -20.17 -8.15
N GLU A 238 13.56 -20.51 -8.05
CA GLU A 238 14.63 -19.83 -8.79
C GLU A 238 14.47 -20.00 -10.30
N ASP A 239 14.23 -21.24 -10.73
CA ASP A 239 14.03 -21.56 -12.14
C ASP A 239 12.83 -20.82 -12.72
N PHE A 240 11.72 -20.79 -11.98
CA PHE A 240 10.48 -20.16 -12.39
C PHE A 240 10.64 -18.64 -12.49
N MET A 241 11.18 -18.00 -11.44
CA MET A 241 11.40 -16.56 -11.43
C MET A 241 12.38 -16.11 -12.50
N ARG A 242 13.45 -16.89 -12.75
CA ARG A 242 14.42 -16.62 -13.83
C ARG A 242 13.74 -16.66 -15.21
N ARG A 243 13.00 -17.73 -15.52
CA ARG A 243 12.28 -17.85 -16.80
C ARG A 243 11.29 -16.71 -17.02
N PHE A 244 10.64 -16.27 -15.95
CA PHE A 244 9.74 -15.12 -16.03
C PHE A 244 10.49 -13.81 -16.36
N VAL A 245 11.67 -13.56 -15.76
CA VAL A 245 12.52 -12.40 -16.15
C VAL A 245 12.88 -12.48 -17.64
N GLU A 246 13.33 -13.63 -18.11
CA GLU A 246 13.73 -13.84 -19.50
C GLU A 246 12.55 -13.58 -20.45
N GLN A 247 11.37 -14.10 -20.13
CA GLN A 247 10.15 -13.87 -20.91
C GLN A 247 9.78 -12.37 -20.97
N GLN A 248 9.84 -11.66 -19.84
CA GLN A 248 9.57 -10.23 -19.79
C GLN A 248 10.58 -9.41 -20.60
N GLN A 249 11.86 -9.79 -20.59
CA GLN A 249 12.89 -9.16 -21.42
C GLN A 249 12.63 -9.38 -22.92
N LEU A 250 12.23 -10.59 -23.31
CA LEU A 250 11.88 -10.91 -24.70
C LEU A 250 10.66 -10.12 -25.18
N LEU A 251 9.64 -9.98 -24.34
CA LEU A 251 8.45 -9.17 -24.64
C LEU A 251 8.82 -7.70 -24.89
N ARG A 252 9.66 -7.11 -24.02
CA ARG A 252 10.14 -5.73 -24.20
C ARG A 252 10.96 -5.56 -25.47
N GLN A 253 11.83 -6.53 -25.81
CA GLN A 253 12.60 -6.48 -27.06
C GLN A 253 11.71 -6.53 -28.30
N GLN A 254 10.63 -7.31 -28.27
CA GLN A 254 9.65 -7.36 -29.37
C GLN A 254 8.89 -6.06 -29.52
N GLN A 255 8.48 -5.42 -28.42
CA GLN A 255 7.79 -4.12 -28.47
C GLN A 255 8.67 -3.00 -29.03
N GLN A 256 9.99 -3.04 -28.82
CA GLN A 256 10.93 -2.05 -29.39
C GLN A 256 11.20 -2.22 -30.89
N GLN A 257 10.82 -3.36 -31.46
CA GLN A 257 10.99 -3.65 -32.89
C GLN A 257 9.74 -3.30 -33.73
N GLN A 258 8.65 -2.89 -33.08
CA GLN A 258 7.41 -2.42 -33.71
C GLN A 258 7.38 -0.90 -33.76
#